data_AF-A0A966AR60-F1
#
_entry.id   AF-A0A966AR60-F1
#
_cell.length_a   1.000
_cell.length_b   1.000
_cell.length_c   1.000
_cell.angle_alpha   90.00
_cell.angle_beta   90.00
_cell.angle_gamma   90.00
#
_symmetry.space_group_name_H-M   'P 1'
#
loop_
_entity.id
_entity.type
_entity.pdbx_description
1 polymer ?
#
loop_
_entity_poly.entity_id
_entity_poly.type
_entity_poly.pdbx_seq_one_letter_code
_entity_poly.pdbx_strand_id
1 'polypeptide(L)' 'CEVSADANDDEQTNVADAIYSLSALFVAGSPPLSEPHPNCGVDPTPGTLGCEVSTICPCP' A
#
# COMPACT_ATOMS: atom_id res chain seq x y z
N CYS A 1 6.43 -1.96 6.85
CA CYS A 1 5.40 -1.47 7.78
C CYS A 1 4.17 -2.33 7.59
N GLU A 2 3.30 -2.51 8.58
CA GLU A 2 2.07 -3.28 8.35
C GLU A 2 1.17 -2.56 7.34
N VAL A 3 1.10 -1.22 7.44
CA VAL A 3 0.38 -0.37 6.48
C VAL A 3 0.92 -0.47 5.04
N SER A 4 2.19 -0.82 4.84
CA SER A 4 2.73 -0.99 3.48
C SER A 4 2.30 -2.30 2.82
N ALA A 5 1.69 -3.22 3.58
CA ALA A 5 1.13 -4.46 3.07
C ALA A 5 -0.39 -4.35 2.81
N ASP A 6 -1.03 -3.27 3.25
CA ASP A 6 -2.42 -2.92 2.94
C ASP A 6 -2.46 -2.19 1.58
N ALA A 7 -2.55 -2.97 0.50
CA ALA A 7 -2.43 -2.47 -0.86
C ALA A 7 -3.75 -1.91 -1.39
N ASN A 8 -4.88 -2.36 -0.84
CA ASN A 8 -6.21 -1.88 -1.20
C ASN A 8 -6.76 -0.82 -0.24
N ASP A 9 -5.96 -0.40 0.76
CA ASP A 9 -6.25 0.69 1.71
C ASP A 9 -7.55 0.43 2.49
N ASP A 10 -7.72 -0.81 2.97
CA ASP A 10 -8.92 -1.27 3.70
C ASP A 10 -8.71 -1.53 5.19
N GLU A 11 -7.54 -1.14 5.71
CA GLU A 11 -7.08 -1.26 7.08
C GLU A 11 -6.90 -2.71 7.56
N GLN A 12 -6.79 -3.68 6.63
CA GLN A 12 -6.55 -5.09 6.94
C GLN A 12 -5.50 -5.71 6.02
N THR A 13 -4.51 -6.37 6.60
CA THR A 13 -3.51 -7.11 5.83
C THR A 13 -3.96 -8.56 5.58
N ASN A 14 -4.49 -8.82 4.39
CA ASN A 14 -5.03 -10.13 4.02
C ASN A 14 -4.77 -10.50 2.54
N VAL A 15 -5.46 -11.53 2.04
CA VAL A 15 -5.25 -12.02 0.66
C VAL A 15 -5.79 -11.03 -0.39
N ALA A 16 -6.74 -10.17 -0.03
CA ALA A 16 -7.29 -9.15 -0.92
C ALA A 16 -6.21 -8.18 -1.41
N ASP A 17 -5.23 -7.83 -0.58
CA ASP A 17 -4.09 -6.98 -0.93
C ASP A 17 -3.25 -7.56 -2.07
N ALA A 18 -2.98 -8.86 -1.99
CA ALA A 18 -2.22 -9.57 -3.00
C ALA A 18 -3.00 -9.61 -4.33
N ILE A 19 -4.31 -9.89 -4.28
CA ILE A 19 -5.17 -9.89 -5.46
C ILE A 19 -5.26 -8.49 -6.07
N TYR A 20 -5.41 -7.45 -5.24
CA TYR A 20 -5.48 -6.07 -5.68
C TYR A 20 -4.19 -5.66 -6.37
N SER A 21 -3.03 -5.98 -5.79
CA SER A 21 -1.71 -5.74 -6.38
C SER A 21 -1.52 -6.45 -7.72
N LEU A 22 -1.88 -7.73 -7.80
CA LEU A 22 -1.79 -8.49 -9.07
C LEU A 22 -2.74 -7.93 -10.12
N SER A 23 -3.93 -7.47 -9.71
CA SER A 23 -4.86 -6.82 -10.63
C SER A 23 -4.27 -5.52 -11.19
N ALA A 24 -3.71 -4.67 -10.33
CA ALA A 24 -3.05 -3.42 -10.72
C ALA A 24 -1.88 -3.64 -11.70
N LEU A 25 -1.16 -4.76 -11.59
CA LEU A 25 0.00 -5.08 -12.43
C LEU A 25 -0.38 -5.74 -13.76
N PHE A 26 -1.40 -6.59 -13.79
CA PHE A 26 -1.64 -7.51 -14.92
C PHE A 26 -3.01 -7.36 -15.58
N VAL A 27 -3.98 -6.70 -14.94
CA VAL A 27 -5.32 -6.49 -15.50
C VAL A 27 -5.43 -5.11 -16.10
N ALA A 28 -5.53 -5.03 -17.43
CA ALA A 28 -5.70 -3.76 -18.10
C ALA A 28 -6.99 -3.06 -17.64
N GLY A 29 -6.87 -1.81 -17.18
CA GLY A 29 -8.00 -1.00 -16.72
C GLY A 29 -8.40 -1.21 -15.26
N SER A 30 -7.64 -2.00 -14.48
CA SER A 30 -7.80 -2.04 -13.02
C SER A 30 -7.48 -0.68 -12.40
N PRO A 31 -8.03 -0.37 -11.21
CA PRO A 31 -7.60 0.78 -10.43
C PRO A 31 -6.08 0.74 -10.18
N PRO A 32 -5.40 1.90 -10.15
CA PRO A 32 -4.04 1.96 -9.66
C PRO A 32 -3.98 1.61 -8.17
N LEU A 33 -2.82 1.16 -7.70
CA LEU A 33 -2.57 1.01 -6.27
C LEU A 33 -2.81 2.33 -5.53
N SER A 34 -3.24 2.23 -4.27
CA SER A 34 -3.46 3.39 -3.39
C SER A 34 -2.17 4.20 -3.20
N GLU A 35 -2.34 5.49 -2.86
CA GLU A 35 -1.21 6.36 -2.51
C GLU A 35 -0.43 5.75 -1.33
N PRO A 36 0.91 5.83 -1.27
CA PRO A 36 1.79 6.72 -2.05
C PRO A 36 2.30 6.14 -3.37
N HIS A 37 1.90 4.91 -3.76
CA HIS A 37 2.39 4.27 -4.98
C HIS A 37 2.13 5.14 -6.23
N PRO A 38 3.09 5.29 -7.16
CA PRO A 38 4.40 4.60 -7.27
C PRO A 38 5.54 5.28 -6.49
N ASN A 39 5.27 6.40 -5.83
CA ASN A 39 6.25 7.11 -5.03
C ASN A 39 6.39 6.45 -3.65
N CYS A 40 7.46 6.78 -2.94
CA CYS A 40 7.51 6.51 -1.51
C CYS A 40 6.98 7.71 -0.72
N GLY A 41 6.35 7.45 0.42
CA GLY A 41 5.74 8.48 1.24
C GLY A 41 5.13 7.89 2.51
N VAL A 42 4.58 8.77 3.32
CA VAL A 42 3.68 8.36 4.41
C VAL A 42 2.33 8.01 3.78
N ASP A 43 1.71 6.96 4.29
CA ASP A 43 0.32 6.65 3.94
C ASP A 43 -0.59 7.83 4.36
N PRO A 44 -1.32 8.46 3.42
CA PRO A 44 -2.21 9.57 3.74
C PRO A 44 -3.49 9.12 4.48
N THR A 45 -3.80 7.84 4.46
CA THR A 45 -5.01 7.30 5.07
C THR A 45 -4.81 7.12 6.58
N PRO A 46 -5.69 7.69 7.42
CA PRO A 46 -5.61 7.49 8.86
C PRO A 46 -6.02 6.05 9.20
N GLY A 47 -5.17 5.34 9.95
CA GLY A 47 -5.46 3.96 10.35
C GLY A 47 -4.74 3.54 11.63
N THR A 48 -5.03 2.32 12.04
CA THR A 48 -4.48 1.64 13.22
C THR A 48 -3.30 0.74 12.88
N LEU A 49 -3.13 0.39 11.60
CA LEU A 49 -1.97 -0.35 11.10
C LEU A 49 -0.71 0.49 11.30
N GLY A 50 0.22 -0.04 12.09
CA GLY A 50 1.40 0.69 12.55
C GLY A 50 2.64 0.47 11.70
N CYS A 51 3.56 1.43 11.78
CA CYS A 51 4.95 1.24 11.42
C CYS A 51 5.79 1.18 12.70
N GLU A 52 6.15 -0.01 13.15
CA GLU A 52 6.99 -0.17 14.34
C GLU A 52 8.42 0.37 14.16
N VAL A 53 8.88 0.57 12.92
CA VAL A 53 10.06 1.39 12.58
C VAL A 53 9.91 1.97 11.15
N SER A 54 9.77 3.30 11.00
CA SER A 54 9.85 3.98 9.69
C SER A 54 10.85 5.14 9.72
N THR A 55 12.13 4.85 9.92
CA THR A 55 13.22 5.83 9.78
C THR A 55 13.94 5.79 8.43
N ILE A 56 13.54 4.91 7.50
CA ILE A 56 14.28 4.69 6.25
C ILE A 56 13.31 4.52 5.09
N CYS A 57 12.84 5.64 4.54
CA CYS A 57 12.60 5.73 3.11
C CYS A 57 13.31 6.99 2.60
N PRO A 58 14.61 6.90 2.25
CA PRO A 58 15.23 7.91 1.44
C PRO A 58 14.77 7.67 -0.01
N CYS A 59 13.75 8.39 -0.49
CA CYS A 59 13.53 8.51 -1.93
C CYS A 59 14.48 9.58 -2.50
N PRO A 60 15.11 9.34 -3.66
CA PRO A 60 15.49 10.43 -4.57
C PRO A 60 14.26 11.13 -5.16
#